data_AF-A0A928VRJ7-F1
#
_entry.id   AF-A0A928VRJ7-F1
#
_cell.length_a   1.000
_cell.length_b   1.000
_cell.length_c   1.000
_cell.angle_alpha   90.00
_cell.angle_beta   90.00
_cell.angle_gamma   90.00
#
_symmetry.space_group_name_H-M   'P 1'
#
loop_
_entity.id
_entity.type
_entity.pdbx_description
1 polymer ?
#
loop_
_entity_poly.entity_id
_entity_poly.type
_entity_poly.pdbx_seq_one_letter_code
_entity_poly.pdbx_strand_id
1 'polypeptide(L)' 'MSRRCQLTGKKANNGMAVSHSHIRTKKLQEVNLQWKRFWWPEGSRFVRLRVSTKAIKTIQKKGLAAFAKQSGVNLAKV' A
#
# COMPACT_ATOMS: atom_id res chain seq x y z
N MET A 1 4.02 13.89 -1.40
CA MET A 1 4.24 12.46 -1.06
C MET A 1 4.08 11.62 -2.31
N SER A 2 5.03 10.72 -2.59
CA SER A 2 4.92 9.76 -3.70
C SER A 2 3.75 8.79 -3.46
N ARG A 3 3.00 8.43 -4.52
CA ARG A 3 1.91 7.42 -4.48
C ARG A 3 2.49 6.01 -4.34
N ARG A 4 3.04 5.71 -3.16
CA ARG A 4 3.63 4.41 -2.80
C ARG A 4 2.95 3.86 -1.56
N CYS A 5 2.73 2.55 -1.51
CA CYS A 5 2.29 1.90 -0.27
C CYS A 5 3.44 1.92 0.75
N GLN A 6 3.18 2.41 1.96
CA GLN A 6 4.20 2.51 3.01
C GLN A 6 4.76 1.15 3.45
N LEU A 7 3.92 0.10 3.49
CA LEU A 7 4.34 -1.25 3.89
C LEU A 7 4.95 -2.02 2.73
N THR A 8 4.17 -2.23 1.67
CA THR A 8 4.60 -3.10 0.55
C THR A 8 5.50 -2.43 -0.48
N GLY A 9 5.66 -1.10 -0.43
CA GLY A 9 6.43 -0.37 -1.42
C GLY A 9 5.82 -0.37 -2.83
N LYS A 10 4.61 -0.90 -3.04
CA LYS A 10 3.94 -0.95 -4.35
C LYS A 10 3.80 0.45 -4.93
N LYS A 11 4.19 0.59 -6.20
CA LYS A 11 4.14 1.80 -7.01
C LYS A 11 3.24 1.60 -8.23
N ALA A 12 2.86 2.68 -8.88
CA ALA A 12 2.08 2.62 -10.11
C ALA A 12 2.81 1.79 -11.16
N ASN A 13 2.04 1.04 -11.96
CA ASN A 13 2.54 0.29 -13.09
C ASN A 13 2.41 1.14 -14.37
N ASN A 14 3.37 1.01 -15.28
CA ASN A 14 3.26 1.63 -16.61
C ASN A 14 2.46 0.71 -17.52
N GLY A 15 1.41 1.22 -18.14
CA GLY A 15 0.52 0.46 -19.02
C GLY A 15 0.11 1.26 -20.25
N MET A 16 -0.70 0.62 -21.09
CA MET A 16 -1.31 1.26 -22.27
C MET A 16 -2.83 1.11 -22.19
N ALA A 17 -3.57 2.12 -22.65
CA ALA A 17 -4.96 1.94 -23.04
C ALA A 17 -4.99 1.65 -24.55
N VAL A 18 -5.67 0.58 -24.94
CA VAL A 18 -5.77 0.11 -26.32
C VAL A 18 -7.20 0.33 -26.79
N SER A 19 -7.39 1.07 -27.88
CA SER A 19 -8.71 1.26 -28.50
C SER A 19 -9.14 0.03 -29.30
N HIS A 20 -10.40 0.00 -29.73
CA HIS A 20 -10.90 -1.01 -30.66
C HIS A 20 -10.06 -1.09 -31.96
N SER A 21 -9.61 0.07 -32.47
CA SER A 21 -8.70 0.21 -33.61
C SER A 21 -7.21 -0.02 -33.27
N HIS A 22 -6.89 -0.58 -32.09
CA HIS A 22 -5.52 -0.85 -31.61
C HIS A 22 -4.59 0.36 -31.44
N ILE A 23 -5.15 1.57 -31.32
CA ILE A 23 -4.36 2.77 -30.99
C ILE A 23 -3.94 2.66 -29.52
N ARG A 24 -2.62 2.77 -29.28
CA ARG A 24 -2.02 2.61 -27.95
C ARG A 24 -1.68 3.96 -27.34
N THR A 25 -2.35 4.32 -26.24
CA THR A 25 -2.06 5.54 -25.47
C THR A 25 -1.41 5.18 -24.13
N LYS A 26 -0.39 5.96 -23.71
CA LYS A 26 0.31 5.74 -22.44
C LYS A 26 -0.66 5.97 -21.27
N LYS A 27 -0.72 5.04 -20.32
CA LYS A 27 -1.56 5.14 -19.12
C LYS A 27 -0.82 4.59 -17.91
N LEU A 28 -0.80 5.36 -16.82
CA LEU A 28 -0.34 4.87 -15.52
C LEU A 28 -1.48 4.12 -14.81
N GLN A 29 -1.20 2.89 -14.41
CA GLN A 29 -2.09 2.09 -13.57
C GLN A 29 -1.75 2.35 -12.10
N GLU A 30 -2.57 3.13 -11.42
CA GLU A 30 -2.32 3.50 -10.03
C GLU A 30 -2.58 2.34 -9.05
N VAL A 31 -1.87 2.37 -7.92
CA VAL A 31 -2.14 1.48 -6.80
C VAL A 31 -3.36 2.00 -6.04
N ASN A 32 -4.31 1.11 -5.71
CA ASN A 32 -5.43 1.44 -4.83
C ASN A 32 -4.92 1.66 -3.39
N LEU A 33 -4.56 2.91 -3.09
CA LEU A 33 -4.05 3.37 -1.81
C LEU A 33 -5.16 4.02 -0.98
N GLN A 34 -5.26 3.63 0.28
CA GLN A 34 -6.24 4.16 1.22
C GLN A 34 -5.55 4.60 2.51
N TRP A 35 -6.07 5.66 3.12
CA TRP A 35 -5.70 6.05 4.47
C TRP A 35 -6.51 5.22 5.46
N LYS A 36 -5.83 4.45 6.30
CA LYS A 36 -6.48 3.61 7.32
C LYS A 36 -5.72 3.66 8.63
N ARG A 37 -6.47 3.63 9.73
CA ARG A 37 -5.94 3.51 11.09
C ARG A 37 -5.86 2.03 11.47
N PHE A 38 -4.72 1.62 12.01
CA PHE A 38 -4.51 0.29 12.57
C PHE A 38 -4.16 0.40 14.05
N TRP A 39 -4.70 -0.48 14.87
CA TRP A 39 -4.30 -0.60 16.26
C TRP A 39 -2.95 -1.33 16.35
N TRP A 40 -1.99 -0.76 17.08
CA TRP A 40 -0.71 -1.39 17.37
C TRP A 40 -0.63 -1.71 18.87
N PRO A 41 -0.68 -3.00 19.25
CA PRO A 41 -0.70 -3.41 20.65
C PRO A 41 0.56 -3.03 21.44
N GLU A 42 1.75 -3.16 20.86
CA GLU A 42 3.02 -2.91 21.57
C GLU A 42 3.22 -1.42 21.89
N GLY A 43 2.69 -0.54 21.05
CA GLY A 43 2.72 0.90 21.26
C GLY A 43 1.44 1.48 21.85
N SER A 44 0.46 0.64 22.21
CA SER A 44 -0.87 1.01 22.73
C SER A 44 -1.52 2.20 22.01
N ARG A 45 -1.38 2.28 20.68
CA ARG A 45 -1.83 3.43 19.88
C ARG A 45 -2.35 3.04 18.52
N PHE A 46 -3.10 3.97 17.91
CA PHE A 46 -3.46 3.88 16.51
C PHE A 46 -2.35 4.46 15.62
N VAL A 47 -1.96 3.71 14.59
CA VAL A 47 -1.04 4.13 13.55
C VAL A 47 -1.85 4.43 12.28
N ARG A 48 -1.72 5.65 11.75
CA ARG A 48 -2.39 6.04 10.49
C ARG A 48 -1.45 5.80 9.32
N LEU A 49 -1.77 4.83 8.48
CA LEU A 49 -0.94 4.44 7.34
C LEU A 49 -1.66 4.66 6.01
N ARG A 50 -0.89 5.06 4.99
CA ARG A 50 -1.32 5.02 3.59
C ARG A 50 -0.92 3.69 2.98
N VAL A 51 -1.88 2.78 2.90
CA VAL A 51 -1.67 1.36 2.56
C VAL A 51 -2.45 0.95 1.32
N SER A 52 -1.93 -0.03 0.60
CA SER A 52 -2.68 -0.66 -0.48
C SER A 52 -3.73 -1.61 0.08
N THR A 53 -4.83 -1.81 -0.64
CA THR A 53 -5.88 -2.78 -0.24
C THR A 53 -5.35 -4.20 -0.06
N LYS A 54 -4.38 -4.61 -0.89
CA LYS A 54 -3.69 -5.90 -0.71
C LYS A 54 -2.91 -5.97 0.61
N ALA A 55 -2.25 -4.88 1.02
CA ALA A 55 -1.58 -4.81 2.30
C ALA A 55 -2.59 -4.90 3.47
N ILE A 56 -3.77 -4.29 3.35
CA ILE A 56 -4.84 -4.43 4.36
C ILE A 56 -5.20 -5.90 4.57
N LYS A 57 -5.40 -6.66 3.49
CA LYS A 57 -5.67 -8.10 3.55
C LYS A 57 -4.52 -8.87 4.21
N THR A 58 -3.28 -8.52 3.92
CA THR A 58 -2.11 -9.17 4.53
C THR A 58 -2.00 -8.87 6.03
N ILE A 59 -2.29 -7.65 6.45
CA ILE A 59 -2.34 -7.26 7.87
C ILE A 59 -3.39 -8.08 8.61
N GLN A 60 -4.57 -8.27 8.02
CA GLN A 60 -5.62 -9.11 8.63
C GLN A 60 -5.18 -10.58 8.78
N LYS A 61 -4.39 -11.11 7.83
CA LYS A 61 -3.92 -12.50 7.87
C LYS A 61 -2.74 -12.71 8.82
N LYS A 62 -1.74 -11.83 8.80
CA LYS A 62 -0.44 -12.02 9.50
C LYS A 62 -0.30 -11.19 10.77
N GLY A 63 -1.18 -10.22 11.00
CA GLY A 63 -1.01 -9.20 12.03
C GLY A 63 -0.13 -8.02 11.55
N LEU A 64 -0.32 -6.86 12.19
CA LEU A 64 0.38 -5.62 11.83
C LEU A 64 1.88 -5.68 12.16
N ALA A 65 2.24 -6.11 13.38
CA ALA A 65 3.61 -6.11 13.86
C ALA A 65 4.53 -7.04 13.03
N ALA A 66 4.08 -8.28 12.80
CA ALA A 66 4.82 -9.25 12.00
C ALA A 66 5.04 -8.76 10.56
N PHE A 67 4.01 -8.14 9.96
CA PHE A 67 4.10 -7.65 8.60
C PHE A 67 4.94 -6.38 8.47
N ALA A 68 4.90 -5.49 9.46
CA ALA A 68 5.76 -4.31 9.51
C ALA A 68 7.25 -4.69 9.66
N LYS A 69 7.56 -5.69 10.51
CA LYS A 69 8.91 -6.25 10.66
C LYS A 69 9.41 -6.84 9.33
N GLN A 70 8.59 -7.62 8.65
CA GLN A 70 8.92 -8.17 7.32
C GLN A 70 9.18 -7.07 6.28
N SER A 71 8.45 -5.97 6.37
CA SER A 71 8.54 -4.85 5.42
C SER A 71 9.66 -3.85 5.77
N GLY A 72 10.37 -4.02 6.89
CA GLY A 72 11.40 -3.10 7.35
C GLY A 72 10.87 -1.71 7.75
N VAL A 73 9.57 -1.60 8.06
CA VAL A 73 8.94 -0.31 8.40
C VAL A 73 8.94 -0.13 9.91
N ASN A 74 9.54 0.97 10.38
CA ASN A 74 9.52 1.32 11.79
C ASN A 74 8.19 2.00 12.15
N LEU A 75 7.31 1.26 12.84
CA LEU A 75 6.00 1.76 13.26
C LEU A 75 6.11 2.94 14.23
N ALA A 76 7.17 3.06 15.03
CA ALA A 76 7.33 4.13 16.03
C ALA A 76 7.46 5.53 15.43
N LYS A 77 7.94 5.64 14.18
CA LYS A 77 8.14 6.93 13.49
C LYS A 77 6.94 7.36 12.63
N VAL A 78 5.85 6.57 12.62
CA VAL A 78 4.65 6.80 11.80
C VAL A 78 3.44 7.13 12.64
#